data_AF-A0A3C2BTR9-F1
#
_entry.id   AF-A0A3C2BTR9-F1
#
_cell.length_a   1.000
_cell.length_b   1.000
_cell.length_c   1.000
_cell.angle_alpha   90.00
_cell.angle_beta   90.00
_cell.angle_gamma   90.00
#
_symmetry.space_group_name_H-M   'P 1'
#
loop_
_entity.id
_entity.type
_entity.pdbx_description
1 polymer ?
#
loop_
_entity_poly.entity_id
_entity_poly.type
_entity_poly.pdbx_seq_one_letter_code
_entity_poly.pdbx_strand_id
1 'polypeptide(L)' 'MTAPTHTPASLRLLAVHAHPDDESSKGAATMAMYAAAGVEVMVATCTDGSRGDIQNPAVDG' A
#
# COMPACT_ATOMS: atom_id res chain seq x y z
N MET A 1 -21.55 35.63 3.37
CA MET A 1 -20.81 34.56 2.64
C MET A 1 -20.27 33.61 3.69
N THR A 2 -20.97 32.50 3.94
CA THR A 2 -20.57 31.52 4.96
C THR A 2 -19.67 30.49 4.29
N ALA A 3 -18.43 30.32 4.77
CA ALA A 3 -17.49 29.35 4.23
C ALA A 3 -17.98 27.91 4.49
N PRO A 4 -17.76 26.96 3.57
CA PRO A 4 -18.09 25.57 3.81
C PRO A 4 -17.22 25.04 4.97
N THR A 5 -17.85 24.62 6.05
CA THR A 5 -17.19 23.88 7.13
C THR A 5 -16.83 22.50 6.61
N HIS A 6 -15.57 22.31 6.23
CA HIS A 6 -15.03 20.98 5.98
C HIS A 6 -14.96 20.26 7.33
N THR A 7 -15.85 19.29 7.56
CA THR A 7 -15.51 18.21 8.50
C THR A 7 -14.15 17.68 8.04
N PRO A 8 -13.15 17.50 8.93
CA PRO A 8 -11.86 16.99 8.50
C PRO A 8 -12.11 15.66 7.78
N ALA A 9 -11.86 15.63 6.48
CA ALA A 9 -12.05 14.44 5.68
C ALA A 9 -11.15 13.34 6.27
N SER A 10 -11.65 12.11 6.33
CA SER A 10 -10.85 10.96 6.75
C SER A 10 -9.50 10.96 6.04
N LEU A 11 -8.42 10.76 6.78
CA LEU A 11 -7.08 10.73 6.21
C LEU A 11 -6.94 9.55 5.24
N ARG A 12 -6.11 9.72 4.21
CA ARG A 12 -5.86 8.72 3.17
C ARG A 12 -4.35 8.60 2.91
N LEU A 13 -3.88 7.37 2.68
CA LEU A 13 -2.49 7.04 2.35
C LEU A 13 -2.43 6.27 1.03
N LEU A 14 -1.61 6.73 0.08
CA LEU A 14 -1.26 5.98 -1.12
C LEU A 14 0.22 5.57 -1.06
N ALA A 15 0.47 4.26 -0.96
CA ALA A 15 1.80 3.68 -1.00
C ALA A 15 2.11 3.21 -2.42
N VAL A 16 3.16 3.76 -3.04
CA VAL A 16 3.54 3.45 -4.43
C VAL A 16 4.81 2.61 -4.43
N HIS A 17 4.75 1.45 -5.06
CA HIS A 17 5.80 0.44 -5.06
C HIS A 17 6.12 -0.03 -6.48
N ALA A 18 7.37 -0.45 -6.72
CA ALA A 18 7.82 -0.80 -8.06
C ALA A 18 7.30 -2.18 -8.47
N HIS A 19 7.56 -3.19 -7.64
CA HIS A 19 7.21 -4.58 -7.92
C HIS A 19 6.20 -5.10 -6.88
N PRO A 20 5.49 -6.19 -7.18
CA PRO A 20 4.83 -6.97 -6.15
C PRO A 20 5.83 -7.35 -5.05
N ASP A 21 5.39 -7.41 -3.79
CA ASP A 21 6.18 -7.63 -2.56
C ASP A 21 6.75 -6.37 -1.90
N ASP A 22 7.11 -5.34 -2.66
CA ASP A 22 7.81 -4.16 -2.15
C ASP A 22 7.02 -3.48 -1.02
N GLU A 23 5.69 -3.55 -1.09
CA GLU A 23 4.76 -3.03 -0.07
C GLU A 23 4.91 -3.76 1.26
N SER A 24 5.13 -5.07 1.20
CA SER A 24 5.24 -5.94 2.37
C SER A 24 6.65 -5.93 2.97
N SER A 25 7.69 -5.75 2.15
CA SER A 25 9.09 -5.78 2.59
C SER A 25 9.56 -4.44 3.17
N LYS A 26 9.05 -3.30 2.67
CA LYS A 26 9.54 -1.95 3.02
C LYS A 26 8.50 -1.06 3.70
N GLY A 27 7.21 -1.31 3.51
CA GLY A 27 6.12 -0.42 3.94
C GLY A 27 5.11 -1.01 4.91
N ALA A 28 5.20 -2.31 5.21
CA ALA A 28 4.13 -3.05 5.90
C ALA A 28 3.74 -2.46 7.26
N ALA A 29 4.72 -2.20 8.14
CA ALA A 29 4.43 -1.72 9.49
C ALA A 29 3.75 -0.34 9.48
N THR A 30 4.19 0.54 8.58
CA THR A 30 3.61 1.88 8.42
C THR A 30 2.18 1.82 7.90
N MET A 31 1.94 1.04 6.84
CA MET A 31 0.59 0.88 6.29
C MET A 31 -0.36 0.23 7.30
N ALA A 32 0.09 -0.81 8.00
CA ALA A 32 -0.70 -1.47 9.04
C ALA A 32 -1.06 -0.52 10.19
N MET A 33 -0.10 0.31 10.63
CA MET A 33 -0.34 1.31 11.67
C MET A 33 -1.40 2.33 11.25
N TYR A 34 -1.35 2.84 10.01
CA TYR A 34 -2.35 3.79 9.52
C TYR A 34 -3.71 3.14 9.28
N ALA A 35 -3.75 1.92 8.75
CA ALA A 35 -4.99 1.16 8.61
C ALA A 35 -5.66 0.93 9.99
N ALA A 36 -4.88 0.56 11.00
CA ALA A 36 -5.35 0.39 12.37
C ALA A 36 -5.85 1.71 13.01
N ALA A 37 -5.31 2.85 12.57
CA ALA A 37 -5.76 4.18 12.97
C ALA A 37 -6.99 4.69 12.19
N GLY A 38 -7.58 3.87 11.30
CA GLY A 38 -8.77 4.21 10.52
C GLY A 38 -8.49 5.05 9.26
N VAL A 39 -7.24 5.13 8.83
CA VAL A 39 -6.84 5.78 7.56
C VAL A 39 -7.18 4.86 6.39
N GLU A 40 -7.71 5.42 5.30
CA GLU A 40 -7.87 4.67 4.05
C GLU A 40 -6.50 4.46 3.40
N VAL A 41 -6.05 3.21 3.34
CA VAL A 41 -4.75 2.85 2.75
C VAL A 41 -4.96 2.19 1.39
N MET A 42 -4.26 2.70 0.38
CA MET A 42 -4.21 2.13 -0.96
C MET A 42 -2.76 1.84 -1.37
N VAL A 43 -2.56 0.72 -2.06
CA VAL A 43 -1.26 0.33 -2.64
C VAL A 43 -1.36 0.45 -4.16
N ALA A 44 -0.39 1.12 -4.77
CA ALA A 44 -0.19 1.12 -6.20
C ALA A 44 1.11 0.40 -6.55
N THR A 45 1.01 -0.67 -7.33
CA THR A 45 2.15 -1.42 -7.83
C THR A 45 2.38 -1.08 -9.30
N CYS A 46 3.58 -0.61 -9.63
CA CYS A 46 3.88 -0.06 -10.95
C CYS A 46 4.11 -1.13 -12.03
N THR A 47 4.51 -2.35 -11.63
CA THR A 47 4.82 -3.45 -12.54
C THR A 47 4.09 -4.73 -12.17
N ASP A 48 3.98 -5.67 -13.10
CA ASP A 48 3.36 -6.98 -12.88
C ASP A 48 4.34 -8.02 -12.30
N GLY A 49 5.63 -7.71 -12.20
CA GLY A 49 6.65 -8.63 -11.72
C GLY A 49 7.03 -9.74 -12.70
N SER A 50 6.73 -9.61 -14.01
CA SER A 50 6.93 -10.69 -15.00
C SER A 50 8.38 -11.16 -15.21
N ARG A 51 9.35 -10.49 -14.59
CA ARG A 51 10.79 -10.80 -14.65
C ARG A 51 11.35 -11.32 -13.32
N GLY A 52 10.50 -11.62 -12.34
CA GLY A 52 10.90 -12.25 -11.09
C GLY A 52 11.01 -13.77 -11.22
N ASP A 53 11.71 -14.38 -10.28
CA ASP A 53 11.89 -15.83 -10.17
C ASP A 53 11.24 -16.38 -8.90
N ILE A 54 10.78 -17.64 -8.93
CA ILE A 54 10.34 -18.34 -7.73
C ILE A 54 11.57 -18.72 -6.91
N GLN A 55 11.73 -18.12 -5.73
CA GLN A 55 12.84 -18.43 -4.84
C GLN A 55 12.59 -19.64 -3.94
N ASN A 56 11.31 -19.98 -3.71
CA ASN A 56 10.95 -21.11 -2.86
C ASN A 56 10.79 -22.38 -3.73
N PRO A 57 11.73 -23.34 -3.70
CA PRO A 57 11.66 -24.52 -4.54
C PRO A 57 10.48 -25.44 -4.19
N ALA A 58 9.86 -25.28 -3.03
CA ALA A 58 8.65 -26.04 -2.68
C ALA A 58 7.39 -25.58 -3.42
N VAL A 59 7.43 -24.42 -4.09
CA VAL A 59 6.32 -23.89 -4.91
C VAL A 59 6.70 -23.75 -6.38
N ASP A 60 7.92 -24.16 -6.74
CA ASP A 60 8.37 -24.29 -8.12
C ASP A 60 8.00 -25.70 -8.61
N GLY A 61 7.22 -25.77 -9.69
CA GLY A 61 6.50 -26.98 -10.13
C GLY A 61 7.38 -28.08 -10.72
#